data_AF-A0A2R5ENP7-F1
#
_entry.id   AF-A0A2R5ENP7-F1
#
_cell.length_a   1.000
_cell.length_b   1.000
_cell.length_c   1.000
_cell.angle_alpha   90.00
_cell.angle_beta   90.00
_cell.angle_gamma   90.00
#
_symmetry.space_group_name_H-M   'P 1'
#
loop_
_entity.id
_entity.type
_entity.pdbx_description
1 polymer ?
#
loop_
_entity_poly.entity_id
_entity_poly.type
_entity_poly.pdbx_seq_one_letter_code
_entity_poly.pdbx_strand_id
1 'polypeptide(L)'
;MLNVLRIISRFIGDSLNFTGLLRFESSFFVGCMNLYKELTKRGCEVAFPLPVQSNERYLSFTSLYNPSLAIRIKQQPHTNDLQMDDKSLLIISGANQGGKTIYLQSIGLAQLMMQCGLFVPATSFRASLCDHIFTHFTREEDETMRSGKLDEELSRLDQLIDHLTSRSLLLMNEPFASTTEREGSVIAKDLLSVCSEMHLRVYIVTHFYELANWAYGKLENAVFVSPVITKGGPPSYKLSSQKPLPTSYGEDLYHKEMKLNNRN
;
A
#
# COMPACT_ATOMS: atom_id res chain seq x y z
N MET A 1 41.36 9.85 -42.41
CA MET A 1 41.60 10.31 -41.02
C MET A 1 40.29 10.68 -40.31
N LEU A 2 39.42 11.53 -40.89
CA LEU A 2 38.10 11.88 -40.29
C LEU A 2 37.18 10.68 -39.97
N ASN A 3 37.11 9.66 -40.84
CA ASN A 3 36.28 8.47 -40.60
C ASN A 3 36.77 7.63 -39.41
N VAL A 4 38.09 7.56 -39.18
CA VAL A 4 38.67 6.82 -38.06
C VAL A 4 38.37 7.52 -36.73
N LEU A 5 38.51 8.85 -36.67
CA LEU A 5 38.14 9.65 -35.50
C LEU A 5 36.65 9.53 -35.15
N ARG A 6 35.78 9.49 -36.17
CA ARG A 6 34.33 9.32 -35.97
C ARG A 6 33.98 7.93 -35.43
N ILE A 7 34.65 6.88 -35.89
CA ILE A 7 34.48 5.51 -35.38
C ILE A 7 34.96 5.40 -33.93
N ILE A 8 36.13 5.96 -33.61
CA ILE A 8 36.68 5.95 -32.25
C ILE A 8 35.77 6.75 -31.29
N SER A 9 35.32 7.94 -31.69
CA SER A 9 34.43 8.76 -30.86
C SER A 9 33.09 8.05 -30.59
N ARG A 10 32.51 7.37 -31.60
CA ARG A 10 31.31 6.56 -31.42
C ARG A 10 31.54 5.38 -30.49
N PHE A 11 32.64 4.65 -30.65
CA PHE A 11 33.01 3.54 -29.79
C PHE A 11 33.21 3.97 -28.32
N ILE A 12 33.87 5.11 -28.09
CA ILE A 12 34.05 5.69 -26.75
C ILE A 12 32.69 6.09 -26.17
N GLY A 13 31.83 6.75 -26.95
CA GLY A 13 30.48 7.13 -26.51
C GLY A 13 29.62 5.93 -26.13
N ASP A 14 29.60 4.90 -26.98
CA ASP A 14 28.86 3.66 -26.75
C ASP A 14 29.40 2.91 -25.52
N SER A 15 30.73 2.85 -25.36
CA SER A 15 31.39 2.25 -24.19
C SER A 15 31.07 3.01 -22.89
N LEU A 16 31.08 4.34 -22.91
CA LEU A 16 30.73 5.15 -21.75
C LEU A 16 29.26 4.96 -21.35
N ASN A 17 28.34 4.96 -22.32
CA ASN A 17 26.92 4.68 -22.07
C ASN A 17 26.71 3.27 -21.47
N PHE A 18 27.38 2.27 -22.04
CA PHE A 18 27.33 0.89 -21.54
C PHE A 18 27.87 0.77 -20.10
N THR A 19 29.03 1.40 -19.81
CA THR A 19 29.58 1.40 -18.44
C THR A 19 28.68 2.15 -17.44
N GLY A 20 28.00 3.20 -17.89
CA GLY A 20 27.00 3.92 -17.09
C GLY A 20 25.80 3.04 -16.74
N LEU A 21 25.25 2.33 -17.73
CA LEU A 21 24.15 1.39 -17.54
C LEU A 21 24.55 0.24 -16.60
N LEU A 22 25.69 -0.42 -16.87
CA LEU A 22 26.23 -1.48 -16.03
C LEU A 22 26.42 -1.02 -14.58
N ARG A 23 26.93 0.19 -14.37
CA ARG A 23 27.10 0.76 -13.02
C ARG A 23 25.75 0.89 -12.32
N PHE A 24 24.73 1.39 -13.02
CA PHE A 24 23.40 1.56 -12.44
C PHE A 24 22.76 0.20 -12.08
N GLU A 25 22.74 -0.74 -13.02
CA GLU A 25 22.22 -2.10 -12.83
C GLU A 25 22.95 -2.83 -11.70
N SER A 26 24.28 -2.79 -11.70
CA SER A 26 25.09 -3.40 -10.65
C SER A 26 24.82 -2.77 -9.28
N SER A 27 24.67 -1.44 -9.23
CA SER A 27 24.37 -0.72 -7.98
C SER A 27 23.00 -1.10 -7.44
N PHE A 28 22.01 -1.29 -8.33
CA PHE A 28 20.70 -1.80 -7.96
C PHE A 28 20.78 -3.19 -7.33
N PHE A 29 21.47 -4.14 -7.98
CA PHE A 29 21.62 -5.50 -7.45
C PHE A 29 22.42 -5.54 -6.14
N VAL A 30 23.46 -4.71 -6.00
CA VAL A 30 24.19 -4.55 -4.73
C VAL A 30 23.24 -4.01 -3.65
N GLY A 31 22.39 -3.04 -3.97
CA GLY A 31 21.35 -2.55 -3.06
C GLY A 31 20.37 -3.65 -2.64
N CYS A 32 19.91 -4.47 -3.57
CA CYS A 32 19.03 -5.62 -3.30
C CYS A 32 19.69 -6.62 -2.35
N MET A 33 20.97 -6.95 -2.59
CA MET A 33 21.74 -7.86 -1.75
C MET A 33 22.00 -7.28 -0.36
N ASN A 34 22.23 -5.97 -0.25
CA ASN A 34 22.37 -5.30 1.03
C ASN A 34 21.06 -5.33 1.82
N LEU A 35 19.92 -5.07 1.17
CA LEU A 35 18.61 -5.19 1.79
C LEU A 35 18.34 -6.62 2.27
N TYR A 36 18.63 -7.63 1.43
CA TYR A 36 18.50 -9.04 1.79
C TYR A 36 19.30 -9.38 3.06
N LYS A 37 20.59 -9.01 3.07
CA LYS A 37 21.47 -9.24 4.22
C LYS A 37 20.96 -8.54 5.48
N GLU A 38 20.44 -7.33 5.34
CA GLU A 38 20.01 -6.53 6.47
C GLU A 38 18.71 -7.05 7.10
N LEU A 39 17.80 -7.59 6.28
CA LEU A 39 16.58 -8.26 6.73
C LEU A 39 16.88 -9.62 7.37
N THR A 40 17.67 -10.47 6.69
CA THR A 40 18.03 -11.80 7.20
C THR A 40 18.82 -11.74 8.50
N LYS A 41 19.74 -10.77 8.65
CA LYS A 41 20.47 -10.52 9.91
C LYS A 41 19.53 -10.23 11.10
N ARG A 42 18.33 -9.70 10.85
CA ARG A 42 17.30 -9.40 11.85
C ARG A 42 16.31 -10.55 12.07
N GLY A 43 16.57 -11.73 11.47
CA GLY A 43 15.64 -12.86 11.51
C GLY A 43 14.36 -12.63 10.70
N CYS A 44 14.34 -11.63 9.81
CA CYS A 44 13.17 -11.38 8.98
C CYS A 44 13.18 -12.34 7.78
N GLU A 45 12.10 -13.11 7.64
CA GLU A 45 11.93 -14.08 6.57
C GLU A 45 11.66 -13.40 5.22
N VAL A 46 12.17 -14.00 4.15
CA VAL A 46 11.96 -13.51 2.78
C VAL A 46 11.69 -14.68 1.87
N ALA A 47 10.95 -14.43 0.78
CA ALA A 47 10.62 -15.44 -0.21
C ALA A 47 10.72 -14.87 -1.62
N PHE A 48 10.97 -15.72 -2.60
CA PHE A 48 10.77 -15.33 -4.00
C PHE A 48 9.28 -15.39 -4.33
N PRO A 49 8.69 -14.29 -4.84
CA PRO A 49 7.27 -14.21 -5.10
C PRO A 49 6.86 -15.03 -6.34
N LEU A 50 5.58 -15.38 -6.42
CA LEU A 50 4.95 -16.01 -7.58
C LEU A 50 4.14 -14.96 -8.36
N PRO A 51 4.69 -14.37 -9.43
CA PRO A 51 3.94 -13.45 -10.27
C PRO A 51 2.88 -14.18 -11.07
N VAL A 52 1.70 -13.59 -11.17
CA VAL A 52 0.57 -14.08 -11.98
C VAL A 52 0.28 -13.11 -13.11
N GLN A 53 -0.27 -13.59 -14.23
CA GLN A 53 -0.62 -12.73 -15.36
C GLN A 53 -1.61 -11.62 -14.97
N SER A 54 -1.54 -10.48 -15.66
CA SER A 54 -2.29 -9.26 -15.33
C SER A 54 -3.80 -9.33 -15.60
N ASN A 55 -4.24 -10.30 -16.41
CA ASN A 55 -5.65 -10.60 -16.67
C ASN A 55 -6.31 -11.38 -15.53
N GLU A 56 -5.53 -12.07 -14.69
CA GLU A 56 -6.03 -12.77 -13.51
C GLU A 56 -6.06 -11.82 -12.29
N ARG A 57 -6.79 -12.22 -11.24
CA ARG A 57 -6.91 -11.44 -9.99
C ARG A 57 -6.42 -12.28 -8.82
N TYR A 58 -5.11 -12.24 -8.58
CA TYR A 58 -4.51 -12.90 -7.43
C TYR A 58 -3.87 -11.89 -6.50
N LEU A 59 -4.14 -12.05 -5.22
CA LEU A 59 -3.35 -11.50 -4.13
C LEU A 59 -3.47 -12.46 -2.95
N SER A 60 -2.38 -13.14 -2.65
CA SER A 60 -2.27 -13.98 -1.48
C SER A 60 -0.86 -13.92 -0.90
N PHE A 61 -0.75 -13.88 0.42
CA PHE A 61 0.54 -13.86 1.10
C PHE A 61 0.45 -14.40 2.52
N THR A 62 1.58 -14.90 2.99
CA THR A 62 1.78 -15.38 4.37
C THR A 62 2.94 -14.63 5.00
N SER A 63 2.74 -14.21 6.25
CA SER A 63 3.72 -13.51 7.07
C SER A 63 4.31 -12.24 6.42
N LEU A 64 3.53 -11.50 5.62
CA LEU A 64 3.98 -10.25 5.01
C LEU A 64 4.22 -9.17 6.07
N TYR A 65 5.34 -8.47 5.97
CA TYR A 65 5.67 -7.34 6.83
C TYR A 65 6.25 -6.16 6.04
N ASN A 66 6.34 -5.00 6.69
CA ASN A 66 6.92 -3.81 6.08
C ASN A 66 8.47 -3.81 6.24
N PRO A 67 9.24 -3.86 5.14
CA PRO A 67 10.70 -3.96 5.22
C PRO A 67 11.35 -2.67 5.73
N SER A 68 10.78 -1.50 5.42
CA SER A 68 11.24 -0.21 5.93
C SER A 68 11.06 -0.11 7.45
N LEU A 69 9.93 -0.62 7.95
CA LEU A 69 9.69 -0.71 9.40
C LEU A 69 10.72 -1.63 10.06
N ALA A 70 10.97 -2.81 9.48
CA ALA A 70 11.95 -3.78 9.99
C ALA A 70 13.36 -3.17 10.14
N ILE A 71 13.78 -2.38 9.15
CA ILE A 71 15.06 -1.66 9.20
C ILE A 71 15.06 -0.64 10.34
N ARG A 72 13.98 0.15 10.45
CA ARG A 72 13.85 1.24 11.45
C ARG A 72 13.86 0.71 12.88
N ILE A 73 13.06 -0.32 13.17
CA ILE A 73 12.94 -0.88 14.53
C ILE A 73 14.02 -1.93 14.84
N LYS A 74 14.83 -2.31 13.84
CA LYS A 74 15.93 -3.28 13.96
C LYS A 74 15.51 -4.67 14.47
N GLN A 75 14.26 -5.05 14.23
CA GLN A 75 13.69 -6.36 14.56
C GLN A 75 12.58 -6.71 13.56
N GLN A 76 12.11 -7.96 13.56
CA GLN A 76 10.97 -8.36 12.75
C GLN A 76 9.69 -7.64 13.22
N PRO A 77 9.01 -6.89 12.34
CA PRO A 77 7.70 -6.32 12.64
C PRO A 77 6.62 -7.40 12.74
N HIS A 78 5.44 -7.02 13.22
CA HIS A 78 4.27 -7.88 13.11
C HIS A 78 3.98 -8.21 11.64
N THR A 79 3.81 -9.49 11.38
CA THR A 79 3.49 -10.02 10.06
C THR A 79 1.99 -10.17 9.88
N ASN A 80 1.50 -10.20 8.65
CA ASN A 80 0.08 -10.40 8.36
C ASN A 80 -0.11 -11.32 7.15
N ASP A 81 -1.29 -11.93 7.10
CA ASP A 81 -1.71 -12.85 6.04
C ASP A 81 -2.88 -12.25 5.26
N LEU A 82 -3.05 -12.68 4.02
CA LEU A 82 -4.22 -12.34 3.21
C LEU A 82 -4.44 -13.41 2.14
N GLN A 83 -5.71 -13.73 1.89
CA GLN A 83 -6.15 -14.46 0.70
C GLN A 83 -7.27 -13.64 0.04
N MET A 84 -7.03 -13.20 -1.19
CA MET A 84 -7.95 -12.34 -1.94
C MET A 84 -7.90 -12.71 -3.44
N ASP A 85 -7.95 -14.01 -3.73
CA ASP A 85 -8.04 -14.47 -5.11
C ASP A 85 -9.44 -14.17 -5.67
N ASP A 86 -9.51 -13.82 -6.96
CA ASP A 86 -10.72 -13.41 -7.70
C ASP A 86 -11.45 -12.16 -7.18
N LYS A 87 -10.79 -11.39 -6.30
CA LYS A 87 -11.32 -10.15 -5.74
C LYS A 87 -10.46 -8.98 -6.17
N SER A 88 -11.07 -7.82 -6.38
CA SER A 88 -10.37 -6.61 -6.87
C SER A 88 -10.31 -5.50 -5.83
N LEU A 89 -11.15 -5.55 -4.81
CA LEU A 89 -11.21 -4.50 -3.80
C LEU A 89 -10.75 -5.04 -2.44
N LEU A 90 -9.83 -4.33 -1.79
CA LEU A 90 -9.41 -4.59 -0.42
C LEU A 90 -9.78 -3.38 0.44
N ILE A 91 -10.70 -3.55 1.39
CA ILE A 91 -11.16 -2.49 2.26
C ILE A 91 -10.61 -2.74 3.67
N ILE A 92 -9.68 -1.89 4.08
CA ILE A 92 -8.99 -1.95 5.37
C ILE A 92 -9.61 -0.89 6.28
N SER A 93 -10.50 -1.32 7.18
CA SER A 93 -11.28 -0.42 8.05
C SER A 93 -11.01 -0.65 9.54
N GLY A 94 -11.46 0.28 10.38
CA GLY A 94 -11.31 0.22 11.83
C GLY A 94 -10.52 1.39 12.41
N ALA A 95 -10.42 1.46 13.74
CA ALA A 95 -9.86 2.61 14.43
C ALA A 95 -8.37 2.86 14.12
N ASN A 96 -7.94 4.11 14.30
CA ASN A 96 -6.54 4.50 14.18
C ASN A 96 -5.73 3.80 15.28
N GLN A 97 -4.48 3.41 14.98
CA GLN A 97 -3.54 2.61 15.80
C GLN A 97 -3.45 1.09 15.49
N GLY A 98 -4.20 0.56 14.50
CA GLY A 98 -4.13 -0.86 14.12
C GLY A 98 -3.08 -1.26 13.09
N GLY A 99 -2.20 -0.35 12.63
CA GLY A 99 -1.20 -0.65 11.60
C GLY A 99 -1.72 -0.69 10.15
N LYS A 100 -2.92 -0.19 9.88
CA LYS A 100 -3.59 -0.20 8.56
C LYS A 100 -2.73 0.38 7.43
N THR A 101 -2.15 1.57 7.63
CA THR A 101 -1.29 2.22 6.63
C THR A 101 -0.01 1.42 6.38
N ILE A 102 0.61 0.88 7.44
CA ILE A 102 1.80 0.03 7.31
C ILE A 102 1.47 -1.26 6.54
N TYR A 103 0.29 -1.84 6.79
CA TYR A 103 -0.21 -3.01 6.07
C TYR A 103 -0.39 -2.70 4.57
N LEU A 104 -1.08 -1.61 4.21
CA LEU A 104 -1.24 -1.16 2.83
C LEU A 104 0.12 -0.92 2.14
N GLN A 105 1.04 -0.23 2.82
CA GLN A 105 2.39 0.02 2.32
C GLN A 105 3.18 -1.29 2.11
N SER A 106 3.00 -2.29 2.98
CA SER A 106 3.66 -3.59 2.85
C SER A 106 3.24 -4.29 1.56
N ILE A 107 1.95 -4.25 1.23
CA ILE A 107 1.41 -4.82 -0.02
C ILE A 107 2.00 -4.11 -1.23
N GLY A 108 1.99 -2.77 -1.24
CA GLY A 108 2.55 -1.98 -2.35
C GLY A 108 4.05 -2.20 -2.56
N LEU A 109 4.82 -2.24 -1.46
CA LEU A 109 6.25 -2.51 -1.52
C LEU A 109 6.53 -3.92 -2.04
N ALA A 110 5.80 -4.94 -1.56
CA ALA A 110 5.97 -6.31 -2.04
C ALA A 110 5.59 -6.46 -3.52
N GLN A 111 4.53 -5.79 -3.98
CA GLN A 111 4.18 -5.73 -5.41
C GLN A 111 5.32 -5.15 -6.26
N LEU A 112 5.88 -4.02 -5.82
CA LEU A 112 6.99 -3.37 -6.52
C LEU A 112 8.24 -4.26 -6.55
N MET A 113 8.61 -4.82 -5.40
CA MET A 113 9.75 -5.74 -5.29
C MET A 113 9.58 -6.95 -6.20
N MET A 114 8.40 -7.57 -6.22
CA MET A 114 8.09 -8.67 -7.15
C MET A 114 8.28 -8.27 -8.61
N GLN A 115 7.73 -7.13 -9.03
CA GLN A 115 7.82 -6.67 -10.42
C GLN A 115 9.23 -6.21 -10.84
N CYS A 116 10.07 -5.86 -9.88
CA CYS A 116 11.49 -5.61 -10.09
C CYS A 116 12.34 -6.89 -10.08
N GLY A 117 11.74 -8.07 -9.87
CA GLY A 117 12.44 -9.36 -9.82
C GLY A 117 13.18 -9.63 -8.50
N LEU A 118 12.77 -8.99 -7.40
CA LEU A 118 13.34 -9.20 -6.07
C LEU A 118 12.57 -10.27 -5.29
N PHE A 119 13.21 -10.78 -4.23
CA PHE A 119 12.51 -11.39 -3.11
C PHE A 119 11.53 -10.39 -2.47
N VAL A 120 10.61 -10.88 -1.64
CA VAL A 120 9.64 -10.06 -0.91
C VAL A 120 9.71 -10.35 0.60
N PRO A 121 9.30 -9.39 1.46
CA PRO A 121 9.32 -9.50 2.92
C PRO A 121 8.14 -10.34 3.46
N ALA A 122 8.09 -11.60 3.07
CA ALA A 122 7.03 -12.56 3.40
C ALA A 122 7.58 -13.99 3.35
N THR A 123 6.86 -14.96 3.90
CA THR A 123 7.17 -16.39 3.71
C THR A 123 6.56 -16.95 2.43
N SER A 124 5.45 -16.35 1.98
CA SER A 124 4.86 -16.61 0.66
C SER A 124 4.21 -15.33 0.13
N PHE A 125 4.25 -15.12 -1.19
CA PHE A 125 3.58 -14.01 -1.84
C PHE A 125 3.27 -14.37 -3.28
N ARG A 126 2.01 -14.22 -3.66
CA ARG A 126 1.50 -14.42 -5.01
C ARG A 126 0.64 -13.24 -5.36
N ALA A 127 0.93 -12.58 -6.48
CA ALA A 127 0.13 -11.45 -6.93
C ALA A 127 0.13 -11.31 -8.45
N SER A 128 -0.97 -10.81 -8.99
CA SER A 128 -1.05 -10.47 -10.42
C SER A 128 -0.18 -9.25 -10.75
N LEU A 129 0.49 -9.28 -11.90
CA LEU A 129 1.24 -8.15 -12.43
C LEU A 129 0.31 -6.95 -12.70
N CYS A 130 0.76 -5.73 -12.41
CA CYS A 130 0.12 -4.47 -12.79
C CYS A 130 1.00 -3.67 -13.74
N ASP A 131 0.38 -2.91 -14.64
CA ASP A 131 1.10 -1.95 -15.50
C ASP A 131 1.53 -0.70 -14.72
N HIS A 132 0.70 -0.26 -13.77
CA HIS A 132 0.98 0.88 -12.91
C HIS A 132 0.58 0.61 -11.45
N ILE A 133 1.37 1.15 -10.52
CA ILE A 133 1.03 1.24 -9.10
C ILE A 133 0.78 2.72 -8.81
N PHE A 134 -0.47 3.08 -8.54
CA PHE A 134 -0.87 4.43 -8.15
C PHE A 134 -1.08 4.51 -6.64
N THR A 135 -0.78 5.67 -6.08
CA THR A 135 -0.93 5.92 -4.64
C THR A 135 -1.66 7.23 -4.41
N HIS A 136 -2.68 7.19 -3.55
CA HIS A 136 -3.37 8.38 -3.07
C HIS A 136 -3.41 8.36 -1.55
N PHE A 137 -2.43 9.04 -0.94
CA PHE A 137 -2.30 9.13 0.51
C PHE A 137 -2.68 10.54 0.95
N THR A 138 -3.37 10.63 2.09
CA THR A 138 -3.60 11.91 2.78
C THR A 138 -2.26 12.60 3.00
N ARG A 139 -2.17 13.87 2.61
CA ARG A 139 -0.99 14.69 2.84
C ARG A 139 -1.11 15.39 4.19
N GLU A 140 0.02 15.50 4.89
CA GLU A 140 0.17 16.46 5.98
C GLU A 140 0.09 17.89 5.40
N GLU A 141 -0.33 18.84 6.23
CA GLU A 141 -0.76 20.17 5.78
C GLU A 141 0.32 20.90 4.96
N ASP A 142 0.00 21.24 3.71
CA ASP A 142 0.79 22.15 2.90
C ASP A 142 0.28 23.59 3.13
N GLU A 143 1.10 24.45 3.73
CA GLU A 143 0.78 25.88 3.93
C GLU A 143 0.70 26.67 2.61
N THR A 144 0.94 26.03 1.47
CA THR A 144 0.96 26.62 0.12
C THR A 144 -0.32 26.38 -0.69
N MET A 145 -1.37 25.85 -0.05
CA MET A 145 -2.66 25.54 -0.68
C MET A 145 -3.26 26.75 -1.42
N ARG A 146 -3.74 26.52 -2.64
CA ARG A 146 -4.36 27.54 -3.50
C ARG A 146 -5.89 27.41 -3.54
N SER A 147 -6.44 26.25 -3.17
CA SER A 147 -7.89 25.96 -3.08
C SER A 147 -8.24 25.22 -1.77
N GLY A 148 -9.50 24.82 -1.60
CA GLY A 148 -9.94 23.96 -0.50
C GLY A 148 -9.33 22.56 -0.55
N LYS A 149 -9.08 21.95 0.63
CA LYS A 149 -8.45 20.61 0.76
C LYS A 149 -9.13 19.54 -0.07
N LEU A 150 -10.47 19.53 -0.11
CA LEU A 150 -11.26 18.57 -0.88
C LEU A 150 -11.11 18.78 -2.39
N ASP A 151 -11.09 20.03 -2.87
CA ASP A 151 -10.96 20.34 -4.29
C ASP A 151 -9.58 19.93 -4.83
N GLU A 152 -8.52 20.20 -4.07
CA GLU A 152 -7.18 19.74 -4.42
C GLU A 152 -7.11 18.21 -4.41
N GLU A 153 -7.73 17.56 -3.44
CA GLU A 153 -7.79 16.10 -3.38
C GLU A 153 -8.51 15.49 -4.59
N LEU A 154 -9.67 16.05 -4.96
CA LEU A 154 -10.43 15.64 -6.14
C LEU A 154 -9.64 15.88 -7.43
N SER A 155 -8.94 17.00 -7.56
CA SER A 155 -8.10 17.29 -8.73
C SER A 155 -6.97 16.27 -8.89
N ARG A 156 -6.36 15.81 -7.78
CA ARG A 156 -5.35 14.73 -7.85
C ARG A 156 -5.96 13.41 -8.29
N LEU A 157 -7.15 13.06 -7.80
CA LEU A 157 -7.82 11.84 -8.20
C LEU A 157 -8.21 11.88 -9.68
N ASP A 158 -8.69 13.01 -10.17
CA ASP A 158 -9.01 13.24 -11.59
C ASP A 158 -7.79 12.96 -12.48
N GLN A 159 -6.64 13.53 -12.14
CA GLN A 159 -5.37 13.28 -12.83
C GLN A 159 -4.93 11.80 -12.79
N LEU A 160 -5.24 11.08 -11.71
CA LEU A 160 -4.93 9.65 -11.62
C LEU A 160 -5.87 8.83 -12.51
N ILE A 161 -7.15 9.18 -12.57
CA ILE A 161 -8.20 8.45 -13.29
C ILE A 161 -7.88 8.35 -14.78
N ASP A 162 -7.35 9.42 -15.37
CA ASP A 162 -6.93 9.46 -16.80
C ASP A 162 -5.86 8.41 -17.17
N HIS A 163 -5.14 7.88 -16.17
CA HIS A 163 -4.07 6.91 -16.36
C HIS A 163 -4.42 5.51 -15.84
N LEU A 164 -5.57 5.33 -15.18
CA LEU A 164 -5.98 4.03 -14.66
C LEU A 164 -6.39 3.09 -15.79
N THR A 165 -5.83 1.89 -15.77
CA THR A 165 -6.26 0.77 -16.63
C THR A 165 -6.87 -0.33 -15.78
N SER A 166 -7.59 -1.27 -16.40
CA SER A 166 -8.11 -2.46 -15.72
C SER A 166 -7.01 -3.37 -15.12
N ARG A 167 -5.73 -3.11 -15.44
CA ARG A 167 -4.57 -3.85 -14.89
C ARG A 167 -3.83 -3.04 -13.84
N SER A 168 -4.17 -1.77 -13.61
CA SER A 168 -3.51 -0.94 -12.61
C SER A 168 -3.85 -1.37 -11.19
N LEU A 169 -2.97 -1.03 -10.25
CA LEU A 169 -3.18 -1.19 -8.81
C LEU A 169 -3.23 0.20 -8.16
N LEU A 170 -4.35 0.54 -7.53
CA LEU A 170 -4.53 1.79 -6.81
C LEU A 170 -4.52 1.56 -5.29
N LEU A 171 -3.59 2.21 -4.59
CA LEU A 171 -3.45 2.16 -3.14
C LEU A 171 -3.89 3.49 -2.53
N MET A 172 -4.96 3.49 -1.75
CA MET A 172 -5.52 4.71 -1.14
C MET A 172 -5.44 4.64 0.37
N ASN A 173 -4.85 5.65 0.99
CA ASN A 173 -4.79 5.76 2.44
C ASN A 173 -5.59 6.98 2.91
N GLU A 174 -6.74 6.71 3.50
CA GLU A 174 -7.68 7.68 4.08
C GLU A 174 -8.14 8.77 3.10
N PRO A 175 -8.60 8.42 1.88
CA PRO A 175 -9.12 9.41 0.94
C PRO A 175 -10.34 10.14 1.52
N PHE A 176 -10.46 11.42 1.22
CA PHE A 176 -11.54 12.32 1.65
C PHE A 176 -11.62 12.55 3.16
N ALA A 177 -10.55 12.24 3.91
CA ALA A 177 -10.48 12.49 5.35
C ALA A 177 -10.52 13.98 5.73
N SER A 178 -10.32 14.89 4.78
CA SER A 178 -10.35 16.34 5.02
C SER A 178 -11.75 16.97 4.98
N THR A 179 -12.80 16.18 4.70
CA THR A 179 -14.19 16.65 4.71
C THR A 179 -15.04 15.94 5.78
N THR A 180 -16.32 16.27 5.87
CA THR A 180 -17.27 15.60 6.76
C THR A 180 -17.38 14.11 6.41
N GLU A 181 -17.51 13.24 7.41
CA GLU A 181 -17.63 11.79 7.20
C GLU A 181 -18.76 11.44 6.22
N ARG A 182 -19.87 12.19 6.27
CA ARG A 182 -21.00 12.01 5.36
C ARG A 182 -20.61 12.30 3.91
N GLU A 183 -20.02 13.46 3.63
CA GLU A 183 -19.63 13.84 2.27
C GLU A 183 -18.51 12.92 1.74
N GLY A 184 -17.48 12.67 2.55
CA GLY A 184 -16.39 11.78 2.18
C GLY A 184 -16.87 10.35 1.90
N SER A 185 -17.83 9.86 2.69
CA SER A 185 -18.45 8.55 2.45
C SER A 185 -19.24 8.49 1.15
N VAL A 186 -19.96 9.56 0.78
CA VAL A 186 -20.72 9.58 -0.50
C VAL A 186 -19.76 9.51 -1.69
N ILE A 187 -18.74 10.37 -1.71
CA ILE A 187 -17.77 10.42 -2.81
C ILE A 187 -17.01 9.09 -2.91
N ALA A 188 -16.59 8.52 -1.78
CA ALA A 188 -15.90 7.24 -1.76
C ALA A 188 -16.78 6.07 -2.22
N LYS A 189 -18.10 6.09 -1.94
CA LYS A 189 -19.05 5.07 -2.43
C LYS A 189 -19.14 5.10 -3.95
N ASP A 190 -19.24 6.29 -4.53
CA ASP A 190 -19.32 6.45 -5.98
C ASP A 190 -18.03 5.97 -6.65
N LEU A 191 -16.87 6.37 -6.11
CA LEU A 191 -15.56 5.90 -6.57
C LEU A 191 -15.45 4.37 -6.51
N LEU A 192 -15.73 3.76 -5.36
CA LEU A 192 -15.63 2.30 -5.20
C LEU A 192 -16.63 1.55 -6.08
N SER A 193 -17.81 2.11 -6.36
CA SER A 193 -18.79 1.52 -7.28
C SER A 193 -18.21 1.44 -8.69
N VAL A 194 -17.67 2.55 -9.20
CA VAL A 194 -17.04 2.61 -10.52
C VAL A 194 -15.82 1.68 -10.60
N CYS A 195 -14.95 1.69 -9.58
CA CYS A 195 -13.80 0.78 -9.53
C CYS A 195 -14.23 -0.69 -9.50
N SER A 196 -15.33 -1.01 -8.81
CA SER A 196 -15.90 -2.35 -8.77
C SER A 196 -16.38 -2.80 -10.15
N GLU A 197 -17.18 -1.98 -10.82
CA GLU A 197 -17.73 -2.25 -12.15
C GLU A 197 -16.64 -2.44 -13.21
N MET A 198 -15.55 -1.67 -13.11
CA MET A 198 -14.41 -1.80 -14.01
C MET A 198 -13.44 -2.95 -13.64
N HIS A 199 -13.71 -3.69 -12.56
CA HIS A 199 -12.81 -4.69 -12.00
C HIS A 199 -11.37 -4.17 -11.77
N LEU A 200 -11.27 -2.88 -11.41
CA LEU A 200 -10.02 -2.21 -11.08
C LEU A 200 -9.52 -2.71 -9.72
N ARG A 201 -8.21 -2.93 -9.58
CA ARG A 201 -7.63 -3.32 -8.29
C ARG A 201 -7.44 -2.09 -7.42
N VAL A 202 -8.20 -2.01 -6.32
CA VAL A 202 -8.17 -0.86 -5.41
C VAL A 202 -8.10 -1.33 -3.97
N TYR A 203 -7.03 -0.94 -3.28
CA TYR A 203 -6.83 -1.24 -1.86
C TYR A 203 -6.92 0.06 -1.08
N ILE A 204 -7.93 0.16 -0.21
CA ILE A 204 -8.28 1.39 0.49
C ILE A 204 -8.18 1.17 2.00
N VAL A 205 -7.47 2.07 2.68
CA VAL A 205 -7.57 2.27 4.12
C VAL A 205 -8.57 3.38 4.39
N THR A 206 -9.56 3.14 5.23
CA THR A 206 -10.57 4.14 5.60
C THR A 206 -10.96 4.01 7.07
N HIS A 207 -11.34 5.13 7.68
CA HIS A 207 -11.97 5.16 8.99
C HIS A 207 -13.49 5.34 8.91
N PHE A 208 -14.04 5.55 7.71
CA PHE A 208 -15.48 5.72 7.50
C PHE A 208 -16.20 4.38 7.65
N TYR A 209 -16.89 4.21 8.78
CA TYR A 209 -17.65 3.00 9.04
C TYR A 209 -18.81 2.83 8.05
N GLU A 210 -19.51 3.92 7.72
CA GLU A 210 -20.63 3.88 6.77
C GLU A 210 -20.22 3.40 5.39
N LEU A 211 -19.04 3.81 4.91
CA LEU A 211 -18.46 3.36 3.65
C LEU A 211 -18.15 1.86 3.69
N ALA A 212 -17.43 1.41 4.73
CA ALA A 212 -17.06 0.02 4.88
C ALA A 212 -18.30 -0.90 5.00
N ASN A 213 -19.29 -0.49 5.80
CA ASN A 213 -20.53 -1.24 6.00
C ASN A 213 -21.38 -1.29 4.72
N TRP A 214 -21.48 -0.18 3.97
CA TRP A 214 -22.14 -0.16 2.66
C TRP A 214 -21.46 -1.12 1.68
N ALA A 215 -20.13 -1.05 1.57
CA ALA A 215 -19.39 -1.88 0.64
C ALA A 215 -19.53 -3.37 1.00
N TYR A 216 -19.54 -3.71 2.29
CA TYR A 216 -19.73 -5.09 2.76
C TYR A 216 -21.06 -5.69 2.31
N GLY A 217 -22.12 -4.87 2.23
CA GLY A 217 -23.43 -5.32 1.77
C GLY A 217 -23.65 -5.28 0.26
N LYS A 218 -22.78 -4.61 -0.51
CA LYS A 218 -23.04 -4.29 -1.93
C LYS A 218 -21.94 -4.72 -2.91
N LEU A 219 -20.69 -4.81 -2.49
CA LEU A 219 -19.55 -5.11 -3.36
C LEU A 219 -19.07 -6.55 -3.17
N GLU A 220 -19.50 -7.45 -4.05
CA GLU A 220 -19.19 -8.89 -3.97
C GLU A 220 -17.70 -9.20 -4.25
N ASN A 221 -17.02 -8.34 -5.00
CA ASN A 221 -15.60 -8.43 -5.34
C ASN A 221 -14.68 -7.78 -4.30
N ALA A 222 -15.20 -7.46 -3.11
CA ALA A 222 -14.44 -6.85 -2.02
C ALA A 222 -14.10 -7.83 -0.90
N VAL A 223 -12.89 -7.69 -0.35
CA VAL A 223 -12.46 -8.32 0.90
C VAL A 223 -12.28 -7.24 1.95
N PHE A 224 -12.74 -7.54 3.16
CA PHE A 224 -12.76 -6.62 4.29
C PHE A 224 -11.79 -7.10 5.33
N VAL A 225 -10.88 -6.21 5.73
CA VAL A 225 -9.82 -6.50 6.69
C VAL A 225 -9.83 -5.42 7.76
N SER A 226 -9.69 -5.82 9.02
CA SER A 226 -9.63 -4.89 10.13
C SER A 226 -8.66 -5.37 11.20
N PRO A 227 -8.12 -4.47 12.04
CA PRO A 227 -7.28 -4.84 13.16
C PRO A 227 -8.00 -5.80 14.14
N VAL A 228 -7.28 -6.82 14.58
CA VAL A 228 -7.73 -7.76 15.61
C VAL A 228 -7.74 -7.06 16.97
N ILE A 229 -8.90 -7.04 17.62
CA ILE A 229 -9.09 -6.37 18.91
C ILE A 229 -8.51 -7.25 20.03
N THR A 230 -7.48 -6.76 20.70
CA THR A 230 -6.93 -7.39 21.91
C THR A 230 -7.57 -6.74 23.15
N LYS A 231 -8.23 -7.54 24.02
CA LYS A 231 -8.74 -7.02 25.30
C LYS A 231 -7.60 -6.87 26.31
N GLY A 232 -7.36 -5.65 26.80
CA GLY A 232 -6.48 -5.41 27.96
C GLY A 232 -4.97 -5.51 27.71
N GLY A 233 -4.51 -5.45 26.46
CA GLY A 233 -3.10 -5.53 26.09
C GLY A 233 -2.68 -4.47 25.06
N PRO A 234 -1.39 -4.43 24.67
CA PRO A 234 -0.93 -3.58 23.58
C PRO A 234 -1.60 -3.98 22.25
N PRO A 235 -1.60 -3.08 21.24
CA PRO A 235 -2.18 -3.38 19.93
C PRO A 235 -1.53 -4.64 19.34
N SER A 236 -2.34 -5.56 18.79
CA SER A 236 -1.82 -6.78 18.17
C SER A 236 -1.06 -6.52 16.87
N TYR A 237 -1.37 -5.40 16.20
CA TYR A 237 -0.96 -5.07 14.82
C TYR A 237 -1.24 -6.19 13.80
N LYS A 238 -2.11 -7.14 14.18
CA LYS A 238 -2.63 -8.20 13.33
C LYS A 238 -3.92 -7.72 12.72
N LEU A 239 -4.06 -7.94 11.42
CA LEU A 239 -5.27 -7.69 10.69
C LEU A 239 -5.87 -9.02 10.25
N SER A 240 -7.19 -9.12 10.29
CA SER A 240 -7.92 -10.32 9.87
C SER A 240 -9.14 -9.96 9.03
N SER A 241 -9.54 -10.89 8.17
CA SER A 241 -10.78 -10.76 7.42
C SER A 241 -11.97 -10.83 8.37
N GLN A 242 -12.72 -9.73 8.48
CA GLN A 242 -13.87 -9.63 9.37
C GLN A 242 -14.88 -8.60 8.87
N LYS A 243 -16.11 -8.69 9.37
CA LYS A 243 -17.14 -7.68 9.10
C LYS A 243 -16.68 -6.32 9.64
N PRO A 244 -16.94 -5.21 8.93
CA PRO A 244 -16.70 -3.87 9.46
C PRO A 244 -17.40 -3.69 10.80
N LEU A 245 -16.68 -3.15 11.78
CA LEU A 245 -17.20 -2.84 13.11
C LEU A 245 -17.34 -1.33 13.27
N PRO A 246 -18.41 -0.83 13.91
CA PRO A 246 -18.52 0.58 14.25
C PRO A 246 -17.38 0.95 15.19
N THR A 247 -16.59 1.95 14.80
CA THR A 247 -15.47 2.45 15.59
C THR A 247 -15.97 3.36 16.71
N SER A 248 -16.46 2.79 17.81
CA SER A 248 -16.51 3.51 19.08
C SER A 248 -15.19 3.33 19.81
N TYR A 249 -14.18 4.12 19.42
CA TYR A 249 -12.95 4.27 20.21
C TYR A 249 -12.71 5.72 20.60
N GLY A 250 -13.48 6.68 20.07
CA GLY A 250 -13.45 8.07 20.49
C GLY A 250 -13.87 8.21 21.96
N GLU A 251 -14.97 7.56 22.36
CA GLU A 251 -15.41 7.54 23.76
C GLU A 251 -14.45 6.76 24.67
N ASP A 252 -13.93 5.62 24.23
CA ASP A 252 -13.01 4.81 25.03
C ASP A 252 -11.64 5.48 25.24
N LEU A 253 -11.06 6.14 24.21
CA LEU A 253 -9.86 6.96 24.38
C LEU A 253 -10.15 8.19 25.24
N TYR A 254 -11.26 8.88 25.01
CA TYR A 254 -11.68 10.03 25.80
C TYR A 254 -11.81 9.67 27.28
N HIS A 255 -12.46 8.55 27.60
CA HIS A 255 -12.60 8.06 28.98
C HIS A 255 -11.26 7.63 29.59
N LYS A 256 -10.32 7.14 28.79
CA LYS A 256 -8.98 6.75 29.26
C LYS A 256 -8.12 7.99 29.59
N GLU A 257 -8.14 9.00 28.73
CA GLU A 257 -7.46 10.30 28.94
C GLU A 257 -8.08 11.07 30.12
N MET A 258 -9.42 11.13 30.22
CA MET A 258 -10.11 11.80 31.33
C MET A 258 -9.90 11.10 32.69
N LYS A 259 -9.70 9.78 32.72
CA LYS A 259 -9.35 9.06 33.96
C LYS A 259 -7.89 9.30 34.41
N LEU A 260 -6.99 9.64 33.49
CA LEU A 260 -5.61 10.01 33.79
C LEU A 260 -5.53 11.44 34.37
N ASN A 261 -6.36 12.37 33.89
CA ASN A 261 -6.40 13.74 34.41
C ASN A 261 -7.12 13.90 35.77
N ASN A 262 -8.00 12.97 36.14
CA ASN A 262 -8.68 12.97 37.46
C ASN A 262 -7.89 12.26 38.58
N ARG A 263 -6.59 12.02 38.38
CA ARG A 263 -5.69 11.36 39.36
C ARG A 263 -4.54 12.24 39.86
N ASN A 264 -4.60 13.56 39.65
CA ASN A 264 -3.69 14.54 40.26
C ASN A 264 -4.44 15.39 41.29
#